data_AF-A0A256YFF9-F1
#
_entry.id   AF-A0A256YFF9-F1
#
_cell.length_a   1.000
_cell.length_b   1.000
_cell.length_c   1.000
_cell.angle_alpha   90.00
_cell.angle_beta   90.00
_cell.angle_gamma   90.00
#
_symmetry.space_group_name_H-M   'P 1'
#
loop_
_entity.id
_entity.type
_entity.pdbx_description
1 polymer ?
#
loop_
_entity_poly.entity_id
_entity_poly.type
_entity_poly.pdbx_seq_one_letter_code
_entity_poly.pdbx_strand_id
1 'polypeptide(L)'
;WGIGQETADSIILYAANKPTFVVDAYTKRIMSRLGLVNENTTYSDLKKFFELQLPEDLEIYKEFHALLVELGKNYCKTKPLCDKCPIRDICAEWKNSSKKR
;
A
#
# COMPACT_ATOMS: atom_id res chain seq x y z
N TRP A 1 -13.53 9.03 20.69
CA TRP A 1 -14.14 8.38 19.52
C TRP A 1 -13.10 7.46 18.90
N GLY A 2 -13.46 6.20 18.58
CA GLY A 2 -12.51 5.08 18.36
C GLY A 2 -12.51 4.47 16.95
N ILE A 3 -13.10 5.13 15.95
CA ILE A 3 -13.06 4.68 14.54
C ILE A 3 -12.17 5.66 13.77
N GLY A 4 -11.01 5.18 13.31
CA GLY A 4 -10.09 5.94 12.46
C GLY A 4 -10.47 5.87 10.98
N GLN A 5 -9.79 6.65 10.14
CA GLN A 5 -10.02 6.68 8.69
C GLN A 5 -9.87 5.29 8.03
N GLU A 6 -8.81 4.56 8.39
CA GLU A 6 -8.56 3.19 7.92
C GLU A 6 -9.74 2.25 8.24
N THR A 7 -10.22 2.28 9.48
CA THR A 7 -11.34 1.43 9.92
C THR A 7 -12.64 1.82 9.20
N ALA A 8 -12.89 3.12 9.03
CA ALA A 8 -14.06 3.60 8.32
C ALA A 8 -14.05 3.15 6.85
N ASP A 9 -12.93 3.35 6.15
CA ASP A 9 -12.79 2.91 4.75
C ASP A 9 -12.86 1.39 4.62
N SER A 10 -12.31 0.63 5.57
CA SER A 10 -12.43 -0.83 5.58
C SER A 10 -13.88 -1.30 5.66
N ILE A 11 -14.69 -0.65 6.51
CA ILE A 11 -16.13 -0.96 6.61
C ILE A 11 -16.85 -0.62 5.30
N ILE A 12 -16.56 0.54 4.71
CA ILE A 12 -17.20 0.99 3.47
C ILE A 12 -16.85 0.05 2.30
N LEU A 13 -15.58 -0.34 2.17
CA LEU A 13 -15.12 -1.22 1.10
C LEU A 13 -15.64 -2.65 1.25
N TYR A 14 -15.41 -3.27 2.41
CA TYR A 14 -15.65 -4.71 2.59
C TYR A 14 -17.07 -5.04 3.05
N ALA A 15 -17.66 -4.25 3.95
CA ALA A 15 -18.99 -4.55 4.48
C ALA A 15 -20.09 -3.87 3.65
N ALA A 16 -19.89 -2.61 3.26
CA ALA A 16 -20.87 -1.86 2.47
C ALA A 16 -20.73 -2.02 0.96
N ASN A 17 -19.69 -2.72 0.47
CA ASN A 17 -19.42 -2.96 -0.95
C ASN A 17 -19.43 -1.68 -1.81
N LYS A 18 -18.78 -0.61 -1.31
CA LYS A 18 -18.63 0.65 -2.06
C LYS A 18 -17.16 0.87 -2.42
N PRO A 19 -16.87 1.36 -3.65
CA PRO A 19 -15.50 1.58 -4.09
C PRO A 19 -14.88 2.76 -3.33
N THR A 20 -14.11 2.46 -2.28
CA THR A 20 -13.24 3.40 -1.56
C THR A 20 -11.92 2.70 -1.32
N PHE A 21 -10.79 3.35 -1.59
CA PHE A 21 -9.52 2.68 -1.39
C PHE A 21 -9.12 2.71 0.10
N VAL A 22 -8.75 1.55 0.66
CA VAL A 22 -8.26 1.43 2.04
C VAL A 22 -6.75 1.59 2.03
N VAL A 23 -6.26 2.47 2.91
CA VAL A 23 -4.82 2.68 3.09
C VAL A 23 -4.46 2.31 4.51
N ASP A 24 -3.35 1.60 4.69
CA ASP A 24 -2.87 1.19 6.00
C ASP A 24 -1.36 1.43 6.15
N ALA A 25 -0.80 0.99 7.28
CA ALA A 25 0.64 1.10 7.53
C ALA A 25 1.49 0.25 6.56
N TYR A 26 0.95 -0.84 6.01
CA TYR A 26 1.65 -1.65 4.99
C TYR A 26 1.76 -0.85 3.70
N THR A 27 0.64 -0.30 3.24
CA THR A 27 0.52 0.51 2.03
C THR A 27 1.48 1.70 2.08
N LYS A 28 1.44 2.48 3.16
CA LYS A 28 2.34 3.64 3.33
C LYS A 28 3.82 3.25 3.26
N ARG A 29 4.20 2.17 3.95
CA ARG A 29 5.58 1.67 3.92
C ARG A 29 5.99 1.20 2.54
N ILE A 30 5.20 0.34 1.90
CA ILE A 30 5.50 -0.22 0.58
C ILE A 30 5.67 0.90 -0.45
N MET A 31 4.72 1.84 -0.50
CA MET A 31 4.75 2.93 -1.47
C MET A 31 5.93 3.88 -1.26
N SER A 32 6.30 4.14 0.00
CA SER A 32 7.49 4.92 0.32
C SER A 32 8.78 4.23 -0.14
N ARG A 33 8.91 2.91 0.06
CA ARG A 33 10.06 2.12 -0.39
C ARG A 33 10.16 1.98 -1.91
N LEU A 34 9.02 1.94 -2.58
CA LEU A 34 8.95 2.01 -4.04
C LEU A 34 9.35 3.39 -4.59
N GLY A 35 9.44 4.42 -3.74
CA GLY A 35 9.75 5.78 -4.13
C GLY A 35 8.56 6.52 -4.76
N LEU A 36 7.34 6.03 -4.55
CA LEU A 36 6.12 6.62 -5.12
C LEU A 36 5.54 7.72 -4.23
N VAL A 37 5.77 7.64 -2.91
CA VAL A 37 5.29 8.64 -1.94
C VAL A 37 6.35 8.97 -0.90
N ASN A 38 6.19 10.12 -0.25
CA ASN A 38 7.08 10.57 0.82
C ASN A 38 6.65 9.95 2.17
N GLU A 39 7.57 9.84 3.12
CA GLU A 39 7.27 9.42 4.50
C GLU A 39 6.23 10.33 5.19
N ASN A 40 6.18 11.60 4.81
CA ASN A 40 5.24 12.59 5.31
C ASN A 40 3.87 12.57 4.60
N THR A 41 3.67 11.72 3.59
CA THR A 41 2.39 11.61 2.90
C THR A 41 1.28 11.23 3.90
N THR A 42 0.20 12.00 3.88
CA THR A 42 -0.95 11.78 4.77
C THR A 42 -1.80 10.61 4.29
N TYR A 43 -2.67 10.09 5.15
CA TYR A 43 -3.64 9.07 4.77
C TYR A 43 -4.49 9.51 3.56
N SER A 44 -5.06 10.71 3.65
CA SER A 44 -5.96 11.25 2.62
C SER A 44 -5.25 11.44 1.27
N ASP A 45 -4.00 11.91 1.29
CA ASP A 45 -3.22 12.08 0.06
C ASP A 45 -2.88 10.73 -0.59
N LEU A 46 -2.51 9.74 0.23
CA LEU A 46 -2.21 8.40 -0.26
C LEU A 46 -3.45 7.70 -0.82
N LYS A 47 -4.60 7.85 -0.15
CA LYS A 47 -5.88 7.34 -0.65
C LYS A 47 -6.23 7.95 -2.00
N LYS A 48 -6.18 9.28 -2.09
CA LYS A 48 -6.43 10.02 -3.33
C LYS A 48 -5.48 9.61 -4.45
N PHE A 49 -4.21 9.34 -4.13
CA PHE A 49 -3.26 8.82 -5.11
C PHE A 49 -3.74 7.50 -5.73
N PHE A 50 -4.20 6.54 -4.93
CA PHE A 50 -4.72 5.28 -5.48
C PHE A 50 -6.00 5.46 -6.29
N GLU A 51 -6.97 6.22 -5.77
CA GLU A 51 -8.25 6.45 -6.44
C GLU A 51 -8.11 7.23 -7.75
N LEU A 52 -7.02 7.99 -7.94
CA LEU A 52 -6.70 8.64 -9.21
C LEU A 52 -5.96 7.75 -10.22
N GLN A 53 -5.32 6.67 -9.76
CA GLN A 53 -4.48 5.81 -10.61
C GLN A 53 -5.13 4.46 -10.93
N LEU A 54 -6.09 4.02 -10.12
CA LEU A 54 -6.83 2.79 -10.30
C LEU A 54 -8.23 3.11 -10.87
N PRO A 55 -8.83 2.21 -11.67
CA PRO A 55 -10.23 2.31 -12.02
C PRO A 55 -11.10 2.26 -10.75
N GLU A 56 -12.16 3.06 -10.71
CA GLU A 56 -13.15 3.05 -9.62
C GLU A 56 -14.00 1.78 -9.69
N ASP A 57 -13.41 0.67 -9.23
CA ASP A 57 -14.01 -0.66 -9.25
C ASP A 57 -13.82 -1.36 -7.89
N LEU A 58 -14.91 -1.94 -7.41
CA LEU A 58 -14.96 -2.56 -6.08
C LEU A 58 -13.98 -3.72 -5.93
N GLU A 59 -13.92 -4.61 -6.93
CA GLU A 59 -13.12 -5.83 -6.85
C GLU A 59 -11.64 -5.50 -7.04
N ILE A 60 -11.31 -4.55 -7.92
CA ILE A 60 -9.94 -4.02 -8.05
C ILE A 60 -9.46 -3.44 -6.71
N TYR A 61 -10.27 -2.65 -6.01
CA TYR A 61 -9.85 -2.06 -4.73
C TYR A 61 -9.65 -3.12 -3.64
N LYS A 62 -10.55 -4.11 -3.55
CA LYS A 62 -10.44 -5.22 -2.60
C LYS A 62 -9.18 -6.06 -2.86
N GLU A 63 -8.96 -6.44 -4.11
CA GLU A 63 -7.84 -7.29 -4.51
C GLU A 63 -6.51 -6.56 -4.32
N PHE A 64 -6.41 -5.32 -4.79
CA PHE A 64 -5.18 -4.55 -4.70
C PHE A 64 -4.78 -4.30 -3.23
N HIS A 65 -5.74 -3.91 -2.38
CA HIS A 65 -5.49 -3.79 -0.94
C HIS A 65 -5.03 -5.12 -0.32
N ALA A 66 -5.68 -6.25 -0.66
CA ALA A 66 -5.27 -7.56 -0.17
C ALA A 66 -3.85 -7.94 -0.61
N LEU A 67 -3.46 -7.66 -1.86
CA LEU A 67 -2.11 -7.91 -2.37
C LEU A 67 -1.05 -7.06 -1.65
N LEU A 68 -1.35 -5.80 -1.34
CA LEU A 68 -0.45 -4.95 -0.55
C LEU A 68 -0.25 -5.48 0.87
N VAL A 69 -1.34 -5.91 1.51
CA VAL A 69 -1.29 -6.53 2.84
C VAL A 69 -0.45 -7.80 2.81
N GLU A 70 -0.67 -8.68 1.82
CA GLU A 70 0.08 -9.93 1.66
C GLU A 70 1.58 -9.66 1.41
N LEU A 71 1.90 -8.72 0.52
CA LEU A 71 3.26 -8.29 0.26
C LEU A 71 3.92 -7.73 1.53
N GLY A 72 3.22 -6.86 2.25
CA GLY A 72 3.70 -6.20 3.45
C GLY A 72 3.92 -7.16 4.62
N LYS A 73 3.06 -8.17 4.74
CA LYS A 73 3.15 -9.22 5.75
C LYS A 73 4.24 -10.23 5.46
N ASN A 74 4.46 -10.63 4.21
CA ASN A 74 5.37 -11.75 3.91
C ASN A 74 6.76 -11.33 3.46
N TYR A 75 6.87 -10.22 2.72
CA TYR A 75 8.12 -9.80 2.09
C TYR A 75 8.60 -8.43 2.57
N CYS A 76 7.74 -7.41 2.45
CA CYS A 76 8.07 -6.01 2.74
C CYS A 76 7.82 -5.64 4.21
N LYS A 77 8.31 -6.49 5.12
CA LYS A 77 8.26 -6.31 6.59
C LYS A 77 9.16 -5.15 7.03
N THR A 78 9.12 -4.76 8.31
CA THR A 78 10.05 -3.75 8.87
C THR A 78 11.51 -4.09 8.55
N LYS A 79 11.91 -5.35 8.73
CA LYS A 79 13.12 -5.94 8.15
C LYS A 79 12.75 -6.72 6.87
N PRO A 80 12.90 -6.12 5.67
CA PRO A 80 12.36 -6.71 4.45
C PRO A 80 13.20 -7.91 3.96
N LEU A 81 12.55 -8.83 3.25
CA LEU A 81 13.17 -9.97 2.58
C LEU A 81 13.33 -9.66 1.07
N CYS A 82 14.09 -8.61 0.74
CA CYS A 82 14.17 -8.08 -0.62
C CYS A 82 14.63 -9.10 -1.67
N ASP A 83 15.53 -10.02 -1.30
CA ASP A 83 16.02 -11.08 -2.20
C ASP A 83 14.88 -11.97 -2.72
N LYS A 84 13.84 -12.18 -1.90
CA LYS A 84 12.67 -13.01 -2.21
C LYS A 84 11.43 -12.19 -2.60
N CYS A 85 11.54 -10.86 -2.63
CA CYS A 85 10.40 -9.99 -2.88
C CYS A 85 9.99 -10.07 -4.36
N PRO A 86 8.71 -10.35 -4.68
CA PRO A 86 8.27 -10.54 -6.07
C PRO A 86 8.36 -9.27 -6.91
N ILE A 87 8.39 -8.10 -6.27
CA ILE A 87 8.45 -6.79 -6.95
C ILE A 87 9.81 -6.10 -6.78
N ARG A 88 10.87 -6.84 -6.43
CA ARG A 88 12.21 -6.27 -6.19
C ARG A 88 12.75 -5.48 -7.39
N ASP A 89 12.42 -5.91 -8.61
CA ASP A 89 12.96 -5.33 -9.85
C ASP A 89 12.39 -3.94 -10.15
N ILE A 90 11.26 -3.58 -9.53
CA ILE A 90 10.67 -2.23 -9.62
C ILE A 90 10.87 -1.40 -8.34
N CYS A 91 11.47 -1.97 -7.29
CA CYS A 91 11.65 -1.31 -6.01
C CYS A 91 12.85 -0.35 -6.00
N ALA A 92 12.61 0.94 -5.74
CA ALA A 92 13.65 1.97 -5.69
C ALA A 92 14.64 1.76 -4.53
N GLU A 93 14.15 1.44 -3.33
CA GLU A 93 15.00 1.21 -2.15
C GLU A 93 15.96 0.02 -2.36
N TRP A 94 15.49 -1.05 -3.00
CA TRP A 94 16.33 -2.20 -3.36
C TRP A 94 17.45 -1.79 -4.33
N LYS A 95 17.09 -1.12 -5.43
CA LYS A 95 18.06 -0.65 -6.43
C LYS A 95 19.14 0.26 -5.83
N ASN A 96 18.76 1.14 -4.90
CA ASN A 96 19.70 2.03 -4.22
C ASN A 96 20.65 1.26 -3.28
N SER A 97 20.14 0.21 -2.63
CA SER A 97 20.94 -0.67 -1.77
C SER A 97 21.91 -1.55 -2.58
N SER A 98 21.51 -2.01 -3.76
CA SER A 98 22.35 -2.80 -4.66
C SER A 98 23.47 -1.98 -5.31
N LYS A 99 23.27 -0.67 -5.56
CA LYS A 99 24.32 0.22 -6.11
C LYS A 99 25.44 0.55 -5.11
N LYS A 100 25.24 0.26 -3.82
CA LYS A 100 26.20 0.55 -2.75
C LYS A 100 27.09 -0.65 -2.39
N ARG A 101 26.97 -1.76 -3.13
CA ARG A 101 27.74 -2.99 -2.99
C ARG A 101 28.70 -3.18 -4.14
#